data_AF-E3HWF3-F1
#
_entry.id   AF-E3HWF3-F1
#
_cell.length_a   1.000
_cell.length_b   1.000
_cell.length_c   1.000
_cell.angle_alpha   90.00
_cell.angle_beta   90.00
_cell.angle_gamma   90.00
#
_symmetry.space_group_name_H-M   'P 1'
#
loop_
_entity.id
_entity.type
_entity.pdbx_description
1 polymer ?
#
loop_
_entity_poly.entity_id
_entity_poly.type
_entity_poly.pdbx_seq_one_letter_code
_entity_poly.pdbx_strand_id
1 'polypeptide(L)'
;MKKIRDYWFGIAVSLLLAGLLAFLGVVFVSTPNLGWGAQALLSYGVLFGGPLAVVLALCWIVYMVRDKGQVPGRVHGLMFLPAVLALAIVPVSDSIEQGRYDRFRASHPAIDEVHVNLSGRTIWTDRRGGSLSSGSSPYLEPGSAVQYMFSRFHRYPNQGASASENFPYQGARLKDGVDYYVYSSQDGSPGASVPLKRLPYPDLGKLPSASSQGEAEVVVYHYYHYADHVEVAPGLARFAGTTDERMESAGMPGLAIFGLQNLTPQTIARVEINGQAYDMGSYATRSVLSRPCDPVRGGSPVLLDLEQPLRVRWQTLEQPGIWREATVNVPAFSAASSKDPGKGLLRVRLYFLPDGTVTAERYREIRVRGELSVRATGLPAAAQAHTGCGGAYFGYNPQTVKLLGN
;
A
#
# COMPACT_ATOMS: atom_id res chain seq x y z
N MET A 1 43.25 0.52 50.73
CA MET A 1 42.35 0.91 49.61
C MET A 1 43.20 1.60 48.54
N LYS A 2 43.33 1.01 47.34
CA LYS A 2 44.06 1.65 46.23
C LYS A 2 43.34 2.95 45.85
N LYS A 3 44.08 4.05 45.62
CA LYS A 3 43.48 5.37 45.39
C LYS A 3 43.15 5.52 43.91
N ILE A 4 42.02 6.14 43.58
CA ILE A 4 41.61 6.45 42.18
C ILE A 4 42.73 7.20 41.42
N ARG A 5 43.54 7.98 42.14
CA ARG A 5 44.70 8.70 41.63
C ARG A 5 45.71 7.81 40.89
N ASP A 6 45.81 6.53 41.26
CA ASP A 6 46.76 5.57 40.68
C ASP A 6 46.33 5.06 39.28
N TYR A 7 45.13 5.46 38.84
CA TYR A 7 44.50 5.12 37.56
C TYR A 7 44.08 6.35 36.75
N TRP A 8 44.49 7.54 37.19
CA TRP A 8 43.99 8.81 36.65
C TRP A 8 44.29 8.99 35.16
N PHE A 9 45.44 8.51 34.69
CA PHE A 9 45.79 8.62 33.27
C PHE A 9 44.80 7.89 32.36
N GLY A 10 44.47 6.62 32.66
CA GLY A 10 43.45 5.88 31.90
C GLY A 10 42.05 6.50 32.02
N ILE A 11 41.70 7.08 33.16
CA ILE A 11 40.44 7.81 33.35
C ILE A 11 40.42 9.10 32.50
N ALA A 12 41.50 9.85 32.44
CA ALA A 12 41.61 11.06 31.62
C ALA A 12 41.53 10.73 30.12
N VAL A 13 42.20 9.67 29.67
CA VAL A 13 42.09 9.17 28.29
C VAL A 13 40.65 8.75 27.97
N SER A 14 39.97 8.08 28.90
CA SER A 14 38.55 7.72 28.76
C SER A 14 37.65 8.94 28.60
N LEU A 15 37.83 9.97 29.43
CA LEU A 15 37.06 11.21 29.34
C LEU A 15 37.34 11.97 28.04
N LEU A 16 38.58 11.99 27.56
CA LEU A 16 38.93 12.58 26.26
C LEU A 16 38.27 11.83 25.10
N LEU A 17 38.35 10.50 25.12
CA LEU A 17 37.68 9.65 24.13
C LEU A 17 36.17 9.86 24.16
N ALA A 18 35.56 9.86 25.35
CA ALA A 18 34.13 10.09 25.53
C ALA A 18 33.72 11.48 25.05
N GLY A 19 34.51 12.52 25.34
CA GLY A 19 34.27 13.88 24.86
C GLY A 19 34.31 13.98 23.34
N LEU A 20 35.30 13.35 22.70
CA LEU A 20 35.40 13.27 21.23
C LEU A 20 34.21 12.52 20.63
N LEU A 21 33.89 11.33 21.14
CA LEU A 21 32.77 10.53 20.65
C LEU A 21 31.43 11.23 20.85
N ALA A 22 31.25 11.92 21.99
CA ALA A 22 30.05 12.68 22.26
C ALA A 22 29.91 13.87 21.33
N PHE A 23 31.00 14.60 21.11
CA PHE A 23 31.03 15.70 20.14
C PHE A 23 30.67 15.22 18.73
N LEU A 24 31.31 14.15 18.25
CA LEU A 24 31.04 13.59 16.92
C LEU A 24 29.61 13.04 16.81
N GLY A 25 29.10 12.37 17.85
CA GLY A 25 27.73 11.89 17.90
C GLY A 25 26.69 13.01 17.86
N VAL A 26 26.92 14.10 18.60
CA VAL A 26 26.06 15.29 18.57
C VAL A 26 26.13 15.98 17.21
N VAL A 27 27.32 16.14 16.63
CA VAL A 27 27.48 16.71 15.28
C VAL A 27 26.71 15.88 14.27
N PHE A 28 26.87 14.55 14.29
CA PHE A 28 26.17 13.63 13.39
C PHE A 28 24.65 13.83 13.44
N VAL A 29 24.08 13.85 14.65
CA VAL A 29 22.62 13.98 14.87
C VAL A 29 22.09 15.38 14.57
N SER A 30 22.91 16.42 14.74
CA SER A 30 22.46 17.82 14.57
C SER A 30 22.62 18.36 13.16
N THR A 31 23.41 17.71 12.30
CA THR A 31 23.56 18.14 10.89
C THR A 31 22.44 17.58 10.00
N PRO A 32 21.66 18.44 9.31
CA PRO A 32 20.55 18.02 8.44
C PRO A 32 21.01 17.32 7.16
N ASN A 33 22.31 17.35 6.84
CA ASN A 33 22.90 16.67 5.70
C ASN A 33 23.77 15.51 6.21
N LEU A 34 23.23 14.30 6.14
CA LEU A 34 23.90 13.04 6.49
C LEU A 34 25.35 12.93 5.96
N GLY A 35 25.66 13.57 4.82
CA GLY A 35 27.01 13.57 4.23
C GLY A 35 28.12 14.12 5.12
N TRP A 36 27.96 15.31 5.70
CA TRP A 36 29.03 15.95 6.49
C TRP A 36 29.15 15.36 7.90
N GLY A 37 28.02 15.08 8.55
CA GLY A 37 27.99 14.44 9.86
C GLY A 37 28.58 13.02 9.83
N ALA A 38 28.18 12.20 8.85
CA ALA A 38 28.72 10.85 8.69
C ALA A 38 30.20 10.88 8.33
N GLN A 39 30.63 11.78 7.44
CA GLN A 39 32.03 11.92 7.08
C GLN A 39 32.88 12.35 8.28
N ALA A 40 32.42 13.31 9.08
CA ALA A 40 33.14 13.74 10.28
C ALA A 40 33.26 12.59 11.30
N LEU A 41 32.17 11.86 11.55
CA LEU A 41 32.16 10.72 12.46
C LEU A 41 33.11 9.61 11.99
N LEU A 42 33.10 9.25 10.71
CA LEU A 42 34.00 8.25 10.12
C LEU A 42 35.46 8.71 10.14
N SER A 43 35.74 9.96 9.75
CA SER A 43 37.11 10.46 9.61
C SER A 43 37.76 10.68 10.97
N TYR A 44 37.14 11.50 11.83
CA TYR A 44 37.72 11.85 13.13
C TYR A 44 37.58 10.71 14.15
N GLY A 45 36.54 9.88 14.02
CA GLY A 45 36.39 8.67 14.84
C GLY A 45 37.53 7.68 14.60
N VAL A 46 37.93 7.46 13.34
CA VAL A 46 39.06 6.58 13.02
C VAL A 46 40.40 7.24 13.34
N LEU A 47 40.61 8.50 12.93
CA LEU A 47 41.90 9.19 13.08
C LEU A 47 42.28 9.49 14.52
N PHE A 48 41.31 9.83 15.38
CA PHE A 48 41.58 10.25 16.75
C PHE A 48 40.93 9.32 17.78
N GLY A 49 39.70 8.86 17.53
CA GLY A 49 39.00 7.94 18.42
C GLY A 49 39.65 6.56 18.47
N GLY A 50 40.05 6.00 17.33
CA GLY A 50 40.74 4.71 17.23
C GLY A 50 42.02 4.67 18.07
N PRO A 51 42.98 5.59 17.86
CA PRO A 51 44.19 5.67 18.68
C PRO A 51 43.91 5.87 20.17
N LEU A 52 42.96 6.74 20.54
CA LEU A 52 42.57 6.95 21.95
C LEU A 52 41.98 5.67 22.57
N ALA A 53 41.19 4.90 21.83
CA ALA A 53 40.66 3.61 22.29
C ALA A 53 41.77 2.57 22.48
N VAL A 54 42.76 2.53 21.58
CA VAL A 54 43.95 1.67 21.73
C VAL A 54 44.74 2.06 22.98
N VAL A 55 44.99 3.36 23.20
CA VAL A 55 45.69 3.84 24.40
C VAL A 55 44.90 3.49 25.66
N LEU A 56 43.58 3.65 25.65
CA LEU A 56 42.71 3.27 26.77
C LEU A 56 42.78 1.76 27.07
N ALA A 57 42.74 0.93 26.04
CA ALA A 57 42.88 -0.53 26.16
C ALA A 57 44.25 -0.93 26.71
N LEU A 58 45.33 -0.31 26.22
CA LEU A 58 46.69 -0.53 26.74
C LEU A 58 46.81 -0.10 28.20
N CYS A 59 46.26 1.05 28.60
CA CYS A 59 46.23 1.49 29.99
C CYS A 59 45.50 0.47 30.87
N TRP A 60 44.35 -0.02 30.38
CA TRP A 60 43.57 -1.03 31.10
C TRP A 60 44.35 -2.34 31.28
N ILE A 61 45.01 -2.84 30.23
CA ILE A 61 45.86 -4.05 30.30
C ILE A 61 47.01 -3.83 31.30
N VAL A 62 47.69 -2.69 31.23
CA VAL A 62 48.79 -2.36 32.16
C VAL A 62 48.30 -2.34 33.61
N TYR A 63 47.12 -1.76 33.87
CA TYR A 63 46.53 -1.75 35.21
C TYR A 63 46.15 -3.16 35.68
N MET A 64 45.58 -3.99 34.79
CA MET A 64 45.27 -5.38 35.08
C MET A 64 46.53 -6.20 35.41
N VAL A 65 47.62 -6.03 34.65
CA VAL A 65 48.90 -6.73 34.90
C VAL A 65 49.55 -6.24 36.19
N ARG A 66 49.67 -4.92 36.37
CA ARG A 66 50.25 -4.30 37.58
C ARG A 66 49.55 -4.77 38.85
N ASP A 67 48.23 -4.87 38.79
CA ASP A 67 47.40 -5.20 39.95
C ASP A 67 47.00 -6.67 40.03
N LYS A 68 47.60 -7.55 39.21
CA LYS A 68 47.32 -9.00 39.16
C LYS A 68 45.82 -9.31 39.03
N GLY A 69 45.12 -8.51 38.23
CA GLY A 69 43.67 -8.61 38.00
C GLY A 69 42.78 -8.02 39.10
N GLN A 70 43.34 -7.47 40.18
CA GLN A 70 42.59 -6.90 41.30
C GLN A 70 42.34 -5.39 41.15
N VAL A 71 41.91 -4.96 39.96
CA VAL A 71 41.52 -3.56 39.72
C VAL A 71 40.11 -3.33 40.29
N PRO A 72 39.87 -2.23 41.04
CA PRO A 72 38.54 -1.96 41.61
C PRO A 72 37.47 -1.78 40.52
N GLY A 73 36.27 -2.36 40.72
CA GLY A 73 35.14 -2.24 39.77
C GLY A 73 34.79 -0.80 39.37
N ARG A 74 34.92 0.16 40.29
CA ARG A 74 34.69 1.60 40.01
C ARG A 74 35.68 2.17 38.97
N VAL A 75 36.91 1.66 38.93
CA VAL A 75 37.92 2.07 37.95
C VAL A 75 37.57 1.53 36.57
N HIS A 76 37.13 0.26 36.48
CA HIS A 76 36.57 -0.27 35.23
C HIS A 76 35.40 0.58 34.72
N GLY A 77 34.47 0.93 35.61
CA GLY A 77 33.37 1.83 35.29
C GLY A 77 33.84 3.18 34.75
N LEU A 78 34.75 3.87 35.46
CA LEU A 78 35.26 5.17 35.04
C LEU A 78 36.08 5.12 33.74
N MET A 79 36.71 3.99 33.43
CA MET A 79 37.48 3.83 32.20
C MET A 79 36.62 3.55 30.97
N PHE A 80 35.46 2.92 31.10
CA PHE A 80 34.67 2.50 29.93
C PHE A 80 33.27 3.11 29.85
N LEU A 81 32.61 3.36 30.99
CA LEU A 81 31.23 3.85 31.00
C LEU A 81 31.06 5.19 30.28
N PRO A 82 31.95 6.20 30.43
CA PRO A 82 31.82 7.46 29.68
C PRO A 82 31.84 7.27 28.15
N ALA A 83 32.76 6.44 27.65
CA ALA A 83 32.86 6.15 26.22
C ALA A 83 31.66 5.33 25.71
N VAL A 84 31.18 4.37 26.50
CA VAL A 84 29.97 3.59 26.17
C VAL A 84 28.72 4.49 26.11
N LEU A 85 28.56 5.42 27.06
CA LEU A 85 27.46 6.40 27.05
C LEU A 85 27.55 7.33 25.84
N ALA A 86 28.75 7.77 25.46
CA ALA A 86 28.96 8.60 24.28
C ALA A 86 28.60 7.84 22.98
N LEU A 87 28.95 6.55 22.87
CA LEU A 87 28.58 5.71 21.74
C LEU A 87 27.07 5.48 21.63
N ALA A 88 26.33 5.57 22.74
CA ALA A 88 24.88 5.40 22.74
C ALA A 88 24.11 6.59 22.14
N ILE A 89 24.75 7.77 21.97
CA ILE A 89 24.07 8.98 21.48
C ILE A 89 23.42 8.75 20.11
N VAL A 90 24.15 8.17 19.15
CA VAL A 90 23.65 7.89 17.80
C VAL A 90 22.49 6.90 17.82
N PRO A 91 22.61 5.67 18.35
CA PRO A 91 21.49 4.72 18.35
C PRO A 91 20.29 5.18 19.18
N VAL A 92 20.49 5.94 20.26
CA VAL A 92 19.38 6.54 21.02
C VAL A 92 18.68 7.60 20.18
N SER A 93 19.42 8.47 19.48
CA SER A 93 18.82 9.45 18.58
C SER A 93 18.06 8.78 17.45
N ASP A 94 18.66 7.78 16.79
CA ASP A 94 17.99 7.01 15.74
C ASP A 94 16.72 6.35 16.25
N SER A 95 16.72 5.79 17.46
CA SER A 95 15.54 5.20 18.09
C SER A 95 14.45 6.25 18.38
N ILE A 96 14.84 7.44 18.84
CA ILE A 96 13.90 8.55 19.06
C ILE A 96 13.30 9.03 17.74
N GLU A 97 14.13 9.19 16.70
CA GLU A 97 13.70 9.59 15.37
C GLU A 97 12.78 8.55 14.76
N GLN A 98 13.17 7.27 14.74
CA GLN A 98 12.31 6.16 14.31
C GLN A 98 10.98 6.17 15.06
N GLY A 99 11.01 6.30 16.38
CA GLY A 99 9.79 6.39 17.18
C GLY A 99 8.92 7.61 16.87
N ARG A 100 9.51 8.74 16.42
CA ARG A 100 8.76 9.90 15.91
C ARG A 100 8.19 9.63 14.52
N TYR A 101 8.98 9.05 13.61
CA TYR A 101 8.56 8.64 12.28
C TYR A 101 7.40 7.63 12.33
N ASP A 102 7.47 6.64 13.22
CA ASP A 102 6.44 5.62 13.39
C ASP A 102 5.15 6.21 13.92
N ARG A 103 5.22 7.09 14.93
CA ARG A 103 4.05 7.84 15.44
C ARG A 103 3.43 8.76 14.39
N PHE A 104 4.26 9.42 13.58
CA PHE A 104 3.80 10.24 12.48
C PHE A 104 3.07 9.39 11.43
N ARG A 105 3.67 8.27 10.98
CA ARG A 105 3.05 7.35 10.02
C ARG A 105 1.77 6.72 10.52
N ALA A 106 1.70 6.38 11.80
CA ALA A 106 0.49 5.82 12.41
C ALA A 106 -0.69 6.81 12.39
N SER A 107 -0.42 8.11 12.49
CA SER A 107 -1.43 9.16 12.42
C SER A 107 -1.68 9.70 11.01
N HIS A 108 -0.71 9.51 10.11
CA HIS A 108 -0.72 10.00 8.74
C HIS A 108 -0.34 8.85 7.80
N PRO A 109 -1.27 7.90 7.58
CA PRO A 109 -1.01 6.74 6.74
C PRO A 109 -0.77 7.17 5.29
N ALA A 110 -0.08 6.33 4.53
CA ALA A 110 0.00 6.48 3.10
C ALA A 110 -1.38 6.27 2.47
N ILE A 111 -1.69 7.01 1.41
CA ILE A 111 -2.97 6.94 0.73
C ILE A 111 -2.79 6.39 -0.69
N ASP A 112 -3.60 5.40 -1.04
CA ASP A 112 -3.62 4.84 -2.38
C ASP A 112 -4.50 5.69 -3.30
N GLU A 113 -3.92 6.13 -4.41
CA GLU A 113 -4.64 6.86 -5.46
C GLU A 113 -4.51 6.13 -6.80
N VAL A 114 -5.62 6.05 -7.53
CA VAL A 114 -5.69 5.59 -8.92
C VAL A 114 -6.30 6.71 -9.75
N HIS A 115 -5.54 7.20 -10.72
CA HIS A 115 -5.95 8.25 -11.63
C HIS A 115 -6.34 7.65 -12.99
N VAL A 116 -7.54 7.98 -13.43
CA VAL A 116 -8.12 7.55 -14.70
C VAL A 116 -8.38 8.79 -15.56
N ASN A 117 -7.69 8.88 -16.70
CA ASN A 117 -7.82 10.04 -17.57
C ASN A 117 -8.95 9.85 -18.60
N LEU A 118 -10.10 10.46 -18.30
CA LEU A 118 -11.31 10.50 -19.14
C LEU A 118 -11.52 11.90 -19.78
N SER A 119 -10.51 12.78 -19.69
CA SER A 119 -10.65 14.21 -20.00
C SER A 119 -10.44 14.55 -21.46
N GLY A 120 -9.88 13.62 -22.25
CA GLY A 120 -9.50 13.83 -23.64
C GLY A 120 -8.19 14.63 -23.83
N ARG A 121 -7.50 15.04 -22.75
CA ARG A 121 -6.23 15.78 -22.79
C ARG A 121 -5.19 15.17 -21.86
N THR A 122 -3.91 15.42 -22.11
CA THR A 122 -2.84 15.04 -21.17
C THR A 122 -3.00 15.83 -19.87
N ILE A 123 -2.93 15.13 -18.73
CA ILE A 123 -3.06 15.74 -17.40
C ILE A 123 -1.80 15.47 -16.58
N TRP A 124 -1.48 16.39 -15.67
CA TRP A 124 -0.37 16.25 -14.71
C TRP A 124 -0.94 16.18 -13.31
N THR A 125 -0.67 15.09 -12.58
CA THR A 125 -1.31 14.80 -11.29
C THR A 125 -0.81 15.73 -10.19
N ASP A 126 -1.66 15.99 -9.19
CA ASP A 126 -1.30 16.83 -8.05
C ASP A 126 -0.18 16.17 -7.26
N ARG A 127 0.89 16.91 -6.98
CA ARG A 127 2.06 16.45 -6.20
C ARG A 127 2.27 17.27 -4.93
N ARG A 128 1.34 18.15 -4.58
CA ARG A 128 1.46 19.04 -3.42
C ARG A 128 1.33 18.25 -2.12
N GLY A 129 2.04 18.72 -1.10
CA GLY A 129 1.93 18.25 0.30
C GLY A 129 2.44 16.83 0.58
N GLY A 130 2.84 16.07 -0.44
CA GLY A 130 3.26 14.69 -0.28
C GLY A 130 4.24 14.21 -1.35
N SER A 131 4.88 13.08 -1.07
CA SER A 131 5.71 12.37 -2.06
C SER A 131 4.93 11.19 -2.66
N LEU A 132 5.29 10.81 -3.88
CA LEU A 132 4.68 9.69 -4.60
C LEU A 132 5.64 8.50 -4.62
N SER A 133 5.11 7.28 -4.68
CA SER A 133 5.93 6.07 -4.90
C SER A 133 6.76 6.16 -6.18
N SER A 134 7.98 5.62 -6.13
CA SER A 134 8.91 5.58 -7.27
C SER A 134 8.30 4.82 -8.46
N GLY A 135 8.59 5.29 -9.69
CA GLY A 135 8.09 4.69 -10.93
C GLY A 135 6.69 5.16 -11.37
N SER A 136 6.04 6.05 -10.61
CA SER A 136 4.79 6.68 -11.02
C SER A 136 5.03 7.83 -12.03
N SER A 137 4.26 7.83 -13.13
CA SER A 137 4.34 8.93 -14.12
C SER A 137 3.71 10.21 -13.53
N PRO A 138 4.36 11.39 -13.69
CA PRO A 138 3.74 12.68 -13.32
C PRO A 138 2.49 13.01 -14.11
N TYR A 139 2.38 12.43 -15.31
CA TYR A 139 1.39 12.78 -16.28
C TYR A 139 0.68 11.53 -16.78
N LEU A 140 -0.57 11.72 -17.22
CA LEU A 140 -1.35 10.70 -17.90
C LEU A 140 -1.77 11.25 -19.25
N GLU A 141 -1.51 10.47 -20.29
CA GLU A 141 -2.08 10.71 -21.61
C GLU A 141 -3.60 10.49 -21.61
N PRO A 142 -4.34 11.04 -22.59
CA PRO A 142 -5.76 10.77 -22.75
C PRO A 142 -6.01 9.26 -22.83
N GLY A 143 -6.97 8.76 -22.05
CA GLY A 143 -7.36 7.37 -22.07
C GLY A 143 -7.88 6.96 -23.45
N SER A 144 -7.40 5.83 -23.97
CA SER A 144 -7.86 5.23 -25.22
C SER A 144 -7.66 3.72 -25.20
N ALA A 145 -8.20 3.00 -26.20
CA ALA A 145 -7.97 1.56 -26.33
C ALA A 145 -6.46 1.18 -26.42
N VAL A 146 -5.61 2.11 -26.86
CA VAL A 146 -4.14 1.97 -26.89
C VAL A 146 -3.52 2.43 -25.55
N GLN A 147 -3.98 3.55 -25.02
CA GLN A 147 -3.56 4.11 -23.72
C GLN A 147 -4.58 3.75 -22.63
N TYR A 148 -4.58 2.48 -22.24
CA TYR A 148 -5.55 1.92 -21.29
C TYR A 148 -4.98 1.76 -19.87
N MET A 149 -3.78 2.30 -19.62
CA MET A 149 -3.13 2.25 -18.31
C MET A 149 -3.61 3.40 -17.44
N PHE A 150 -3.83 3.10 -16.15
CA PHE A 150 -4.10 4.09 -15.12
C PHE A 150 -2.80 4.43 -14.39
N SER A 151 -2.74 5.61 -13.77
CA SER A 151 -1.63 5.95 -12.89
C SER A 151 -2.02 5.60 -11.46
N ARG A 152 -1.36 4.61 -10.89
CA ARG A 152 -1.52 4.25 -9.48
C ARG A 152 -0.29 4.66 -8.71
N PHE A 153 -0.47 5.30 -7.57
CA PHE A 153 0.64 5.62 -6.67
C PHE A 153 0.19 5.74 -5.22
N HIS A 154 1.16 5.53 -4.33
CA HIS A 154 1.01 5.80 -2.90
C HIS A 154 1.43 7.23 -2.63
N ARG A 155 0.54 8.02 -2.03
CA ARG A 155 0.82 9.38 -1.58
C ARG A 155 1.21 9.35 -0.11
N TYR A 156 2.42 9.79 0.18
CA TYR A 156 2.96 9.88 1.54
C TYR A 156 2.89 11.32 2.04
N PRO A 157 2.37 11.55 3.25
CA PRO A 157 2.40 12.87 3.86
C PRO A 157 3.85 13.26 4.16
N ASN A 158 4.23 14.48 3.78
CA ASN A 158 5.54 15.02 4.09
C ASN A 158 5.59 15.52 5.54
N GLN A 159 6.75 15.42 6.17
CA GLN A 159 6.97 15.99 7.51
C GLN A 159 7.24 17.50 7.40
N GLY A 160 6.43 18.30 8.11
CA GLY A 160 6.55 19.76 8.16
C GLY A 160 5.17 20.43 8.14
N ALA A 161 4.98 21.48 8.95
CA ALA A 161 3.67 22.09 9.18
C ALA A 161 2.97 22.55 7.89
N SER A 162 3.69 23.21 6.99
CA SER A 162 3.15 23.66 5.70
C SER A 162 2.87 22.52 4.73
N ALA A 163 3.61 21.41 4.82
CA ALA A 163 3.40 20.26 3.94
C ALA A 163 2.20 19.42 4.40
N SER A 164 2.01 19.26 5.72
CA SER A 164 0.84 18.59 6.30
C SER A 164 -0.46 19.36 6.09
N GLU A 165 -0.41 20.70 6.10
CA GLU A 165 -1.57 21.53 5.77
C GLU A 165 -2.02 21.33 4.31
N ASN A 166 -1.06 21.30 3.38
CA ASN A 166 -1.29 21.11 1.95
C ASN A 166 -1.61 19.66 1.54
N PHE A 167 -1.45 18.69 2.43
CA PHE A 167 -1.81 17.30 2.18
C PHE A 167 -3.35 17.17 2.12
N PRO A 168 -3.95 16.59 1.08
CA PRO A 168 -5.40 16.64 0.88
C PRO A 168 -6.20 15.74 1.84
N TYR A 169 -5.55 14.84 2.57
CA TYR A 169 -6.20 13.89 3.48
C TYR A 169 -5.97 14.22 4.95
N GLN A 170 -6.89 13.77 5.78
CA GLN A 170 -6.79 13.73 7.24
C GLN A 170 -6.99 12.28 7.68
N GLY A 171 -5.94 11.65 8.22
CA GLY A 171 -5.91 10.21 8.40
C GLY A 171 -6.10 9.50 7.05
N ALA A 172 -7.05 8.56 6.96
CA ALA A 172 -7.38 7.83 5.73
C ALA A 172 -8.41 8.55 4.83
N ARG A 173 -8.91 9.73 5.24
CA ARG A 173 -10.08 10.38 4.64
C ARG A 173 -9.73 11.67 3.91
N LEU A 174 -10.34 11.91 2.75
CA LEU A 174 -10.21 13.18 2.05
C LEU A 174 -10.84 14.30 2.92
N LYS A 175 -10.15 15.43 3.07
CA LYS A 175 -10.62 16.56 3.90
C LYS A 175 -11.92 17.15 3.34
N ASP A 176 -12.82 17.58 4.22
CA ASP A 176 -14.14 18.10 3.83
C ASP A 176 -14.09 19.40 2.99
N GLY A 177 -13.01 20.19 3.09
CA GLY A 177 -12.84 21.45 2.35
C GLY A 177 -12.13 21.33 0.99
N VAL A 178 -11.87 20.12 0.48
CA VAL A 178 -11.22 19.91 -0.83
C VAL A 178 -12.26 19.89 -1.95
N ASP A 179 -12.70 21.05 -2.41
CA ASP A 179 -13.80 21.16 -3.40
C ASP A 179 -13.28 21.28 -4.85
N TYR A 180 -11.97 21.40 -5.01
CA TYR A 180 -11.31 21.51 -6.31
C TYR A 180 -10.10 20.59 -6.37
N TYR A 181 -9.91 19.97 -7.53
CA TYR A 181 -8.66 19.29 -7.86
C TYR A 181 -7.76 20.29 -8.60
N VAL A 182 -6.53 20.45 -8.13
CA VAL A 182 -5.54 21.32 -8.78
C VAL A 182 -4.52 20.44 -9.46
N TYR A 183 -4.46 20.52 -10.79
CA TYR A 183 -3.45 19.81 -11.56
C TYR A 183 -2.06 20.37 -11.24
N SER A 184 -1.02 19.57 -11.46
CA SER A 184 0.34 20.10 -11.59
C SER A 184 0.53 20.65 -13.00
N SER A 185 1.58 21.43 -13.21
CA SER A 185 2.20 21.69 -14.50
C SER A 185 3.40 20.76 -14.73
N GLN A 186 4.00 20.84 -15.91
CA GLN A 186 5.21 20.08 -16.27
C GLN A 186 6.43 20.41 -15.39
N ASP A 187 6.54 21.66 -14.93
CA ASP A 187 7.61 22.12 -14.02
C ASP A 187 7.30 21.86 -12.53
N GLY A 188 6.16 21.24 -12.22
CA GLY A 188 5.74 20.91 -10.86
C GLY A 188 5.02 22.03 -10.12
N SER A 189 4.79 23.18 -10.74
CA SER A 189 3.99 24.27 -10.17
C SER A 189 2.48 23.96 -10.20
N PRO A 190 1.65 24.64 -9.37
CA PRO A 190 0.20 24.47 -9.44
C PRO A 190 -0.33 24.92 -10.81
N GLY A 191 -1.06 24.03 -11.47
CA GLY A 191 -1.71 24.27 -12.76
C GLY A 191 -3.19 24.63 -12.63
N ALA A 192 -3.96 24.30 -13.66
CA ALA A 192 -5.41 24.55 -13.69
C ALA A 192 -6.12 23.82 -12.54
N SER A 193 -7.21 24.41 -12.05
CA SER A 193 -8.11 23.77 -11.10
C SER A 193 -9.46 23.47 -11.75
N VAL A 194 -10.08 22.38 -11.31
CA VAL A 194 -11.43 21.98 -11.73
C VAL A 194 -12.23 21.51 -10.52
N PRO A 195 -13.57 21.62 -10.54
CA PRO A 195 -14.41 21.12 -9.46
C PRO A 195 -14.12 19.64 -9.14
N LEU A 196 -14.06 19.30 -7.86
CA LEU A 196 -13.93 17.94 -7.36
C LEU A 196 -15.25 17.47 -6.76
N LYS A 197 -15.86 16.46 -7.39
CA LYS A 197 -17.09 15.84 -6.89
C LYS A 197 -16.73 14.59 -6.10
N ARG A 198 -17.18 14.51 -4.84
CA ARG A 198 -16.95 13.34 -3.99
C ARG A 198 -18.09 12.35 -4.13
N LEU A 199 -17.76 11.09 -4.36
CA LEU A 199 -18.72 10.00 -4.25
C LEU A 199 -18.80 9.51 -2.79
N PRO A 200 -19.89 8.82 -2.42
CA PRO A 200 -20.07 8.29 -1.08
C PRO A 200 -18.90 7.39 -0.65
N TYR A 201 -18.53 7.50 0.62
CA TYR A 201 -17.53 6.64 1.22
C TYR A 201 -18.09 5.23 1.44
N PRO A 202 -17.34 4.16 1.14
CA PRO A 202 -17.81 2.80 1.41
C PRO A 202 -18.03 2.62 2.91
N ASP A 203 -19.10 1.90 3.29
CA ASP A 203 -19.30 1.53 4.69
C ASP A 203 -18.27 0.45 5.08
N LEU A 204 -17.14 0.90 5.62
CA LEU A 204 -16.04 0.00 5.96
C LEU A 204 -16.36 -0.90 7.16
N GLY A 205 -17.40 -0.62 7.95
CA GLY A 205 -17.86 -1.44 9.07
C GLY A 205 -16.76 -2.22 9.80
N LYS A 206 -16.86 -3.55 9.81
CA LYS A 206 -15.92 -4.45 10.52
C LYS A 206 -14.60 -4.71 9.76
N LEU A 207 -14.43 -4.25 8.52
CA LEU A 207 -13.22 -4.52 7.73
C LEU A 207 -11.92 -4.04 8.38
N PRO A 208 -11.84 -2.83 8.99
CA PRO A 208 -10.60 -2.34 9.58
C PRO A 208 -10.08 -3.18 10.74
N SER A 209 -10.95 -3.95 11.42
CA SER A 209 -10.54 -4.84 12.52
C SER A 209 -9.62 -6.00 12.09
N ALA A 210 -9.53 -6.28 10.78
CA ALA A 210 -8.64 -7.28 10.19
C ALA A 210 -7.34 -6.69 9.59
N SER A 211 -7.18 -5.35 9.62
CA SER A 211 -6.01 -4.62 9.12
C SER A 211 -5.15 -4.12 10.28
N SER A 212 -3.82 -4.23 10.16
CA SER A 212 -2.88 -3.70 11.14
C SER A 212 -2.62 -2.19 10.97
N GLN A 213 -2.96 -1.62 9.79
CA GLN A 213 -2.74 -0.22 9.44
C GLN A 213 -4.05 0.60 9.35
N GLY A 214 -5.19 0.01 9.68
CA GLY A 214 -6.49 0.68 9.74
C GLY A 214 -7.14 0.91 8.37
N GLU A 215 -8.04 1.90 8.28
CA GLU A 215 -8.84 2.17 7.06
C GLU A 215 -7.99 2.40 5.80
N ALA A 216 -6.81 3.01 5.93
CA ALA A 216 -5.95 3.35 4.80
C ALA A 216 -5.39 2.13 4.04
N GLU A 217 -5.26 0.96 4.69
CA GLU A 217 -4.80 -0.28 4.02
C GLU A 217 -5.87 -0.87 3.10
N VAL A 218 -7.15 -0.58 3.37
CA VAL A 218 -8.28 -1.21 2.68
C VAL A 218 -9.00 -0.28 1.71
N VAL A 219 -8.61 1.00 1.65
CA VAL A 219 -9.24 2.02 0.81
C VAL A 219 -8.30 2.50 -0.26
N VAL A 220 -8.83 2.68 -1.47
CA VAL A 220 -8.18 3.36 -2.58
C VAL A 220 -9.09 4.47 -3.09
N TYR A 221 -8.50 5.62 -3.43
CA TYR A 221 -9.21 6.73 -4.04
C TYR A 221 -9.05 6.70 -5.56
N HIS A 222 -10.17 6.58 -6.26
CA HIS A 222 -10.20 6.67 -7.71
C HIS A 222 -10.50 8.10 -8.13
N TYR A 223 -9.56 8.75 -8.81
CA TYR A 223 -9.75 10.05 -9.43
C TYR A 223 -10.07 9.87 -10.91
N TYR A 224 -11.33 10.08 -11.27
CA TYR A 224 -11.80 10.08 -12.66
C TYR A 224 -11.76 11.51 -13.18
N HIS A 225 -10.83 11.77 -14.09
CA HIS A 225 -10.61 13.10 -14.66
C HIS A 225 -11.46 13.29 -15.90
N TYR A 226 -12.49 14.13 -15.86
CA TYR A 226 -13.28 14.54 -17.02
C TYR A 226 -12.77 15.87 -17.59
N ALA A 227 -13.37 16.32 -18.69
CA ALA A 227 -12.95 17.56 -19.35
C ALA A 227 -13.11 18.79 -18.44
N ASP A 228 -14.19 18.83 -17.65
CA ASP A 228 -14.65 19.97 -16.88
C ASP A 228 -14.58 19.78 -15.36
N HIS A 229 -14.43 18.54 -14.86
CA HIS A 229 -14.39 18.23 -13.44
C HIS A 229 -13.60 16.96 -13.14
N VAL A 230 -13.35 16.70 -11.86
CA VAL A 230 -12.82 15.42 -11.37
C VAL A 230 -13.86 14.80 -10.43
N GLU A 231 -14.08 13.51 -10.56
CA GLU A 231 -14.82 12.73 -9.56
C GLU A 231 -13.84 11.91 -8.73
N VAL A 232 -13.94 12.01 -7.41
CA VAL A 232 -13.17 11.17 -6.49
C VAL A 232 -14.08 10.13 -5.85
N ALA A 233 -13.78 8.87 -6.11
CA ALA A 233 -14.54 7.74 -5.62
C ALA A 233 -13.68 6.86 -4.71
N PRO A 234 -13.88 6.93 -3.38
CA PRO A 234 -13.30 5.96 -2.47
C PRO A 234 -13.93 4.58 -2.73
N GLY A 235 -13.09 3.56 -2.84
CA GLY A 235 -13.51 2.17 -3.00
C GLY A 235 -12.63 1.25 -2.17
N LEU A 236 -13.00 -0.02 -2.09
CA LEU A 236 -12.13 -1.00 -1.45
C LEU A 236 -10.96 -1.34 -2.36
N ALA A 237 -9.76 -1.27 -1.80
CA ALA A 237 -8.54 -1.64 -2.51
C ALA A 237 -8.55 -3.14 -2.85
N ARG A 238 -7.98 -3.49 -4.01
CA ARG A 238 -7.71 -4.88 -4.33
C ARG A 238 -6.88 -5.52 -3.23
N PHE A 239 -7.37 -6.62 -2.68
CA PHE A 239 -6.66 -7.35 -1.64
C PHE A 239 -5.40 -8.01 -2.22
N ALA A 240 -4.29 -7.84 -1.49
CA ALA A 240 -3.15 -8.72 -1.65
C ALA A 240 -3.55 -10.15 -1.21
N GLY A 241 -2.87 -11.18 -1.73
CA GLY A 241 -3.21 -12.58 -1.42
C GLY A 241 -3.25 -12.90 0.09
N THR A 242 -2.41 -12.26 0.90
CA THR A 242 -2.42 -12.39 2.37
C THR A 242 -3.62 -11.71 3.03
N THR A 243 -4.18 -10.67 2.42
CA THR A 243 -5.40 -10.00 2.90
C THR A 243 -6.65 -10.80 2.53
N ASP A 244 -6.68 -11.43 1.35
CA ASP A 244 -7.73 -12.38 0.96
C ASP A 244 -7.91 -13.49 2.01
N GLU A 245 -6.80 -14.12 2.43
CA GLU A 245 -6.82 -15.19 3.44
C GLU A 245 -7.27 -14.69 4.83
N ARG A 246 -6.83 -13.49 5.23
CA ARG A 246 -7.28 -12.84 6.47
C ARG A 246 -8.79 -12.56 6.44
N MET A 247 -9.30 -12.02 5.33
CA MET A 247 -10.72 -11.70 5.18
C MET A 247 -11.60 -12.96 5.09
N GLU A 248 -11.10 -14.00 4.40
CA GLU A 248 -11.75 -15.32 4.36
C GLU A 248 -11.83 -15.95 5.75
N SER A 249 -10.73 -15.96 6.50
CA SER A 249 -10.69 -16.52 7.86
C SER A 249 -11.56 -15.75 8.86
N ALA A 250 -11.70 -14.43 8.68
CA ALA A 250 -12.59 -13.61 9.49
C ALA A 250 -14.08 -13.82 9.18
N GLY A 251 -14.43 -14.49 8.07
CA GLY A 251 -15.82 -14.81 7.73
C GLY A 251 -16.70 -13.57 7.54
N MET A 252 -16.15 -12.52 6.93
CA MET A 252 -16.82 -11.22 6.79
C MET A 252 -18.15 -11.32 6.02
N PRO A 253 -19.30 -11.02 6.65
CA PRO A 253 -20.59 -11.04 5.97
C PRO A 253 -20.66 -9.97 4.87
N GLY A 254 -21.28 -10.31 3.74
CA GLY A 254 -21.49 -9.36 2.63
C GLY A 254 -20.23 -9.01 1.83
N LEU A 255 -19.08 -9.61 2.12
CA LEU A 255 -17.86 -9.38 1.34
C LEU A 255 -17.77 -10.39 0.19
N ALA A 256 -17.66 -9.88 -1.05
CA ALA A 256 -17.43 -10.70 -2.23
C ALA A 256 -16.37 -10.09 -3.14
N ILE A 257 -15.58 -10.95 -3.80
CA ILE A 257 -14.58 -10.53 -4.79
C ILE A 257 -15.20 -10.58 -6.18
N PHE A 258 -15.23 -9.44 -6.86
CA PHE A 258 -15.72 -9.33 -8.22
C PHE A 258 -14.59 -9.37 -9.22
N GLY A 259 -14.69 -10.21 -10.24
CA GLY A 259 -13.84 -10.17 -11.43
C GLY A 259 -14.64 -9.74 -12.65
N LEU A 260 -13.98 -9.13 -13.64
CA LEU A 260 -14.63 -8.65 -14.85
C LEU A 260 -14.12 -9.39 -16.08
N GLN A 261 -15.03 -9.74 -16.98
CA GLN A 261 -14.74 -10.24 -18.31
C GLN A 261 -15.47 -9.38 -19.34
N ASN A 262 -14.70 -8.59 -20.09
CA ASN A 262 -15.24 -7.65 -21.06
C ASN A 262 -15.37 -8.32 -22.44
N LEU A 263 -16.60 -8.73 -22.78
CA LEU A 263 -16.98 -9.26 -24.08
C LEU A 263 -17.65 -8.19 -24.94
N THR A 264 -17.45 -6.91 -24.65
CA THR A 264 -17.91 -5.78 -25.49
C THR A 264 -16.77 -5.35 -26.43
N PRO A 265 -17.05 -4.63 -27.52
CA PRO A 265 -15.99 -4.09 -28.40
C PRO A 265 -15.22 -2.91 -27.79
N GLN A 266 -15.70 -2.30 -26.70
CA GLN A 266 -15.14 -1.09 -26.10
C GLN A 266 -14.29 -1.40 -24.87
N THR A 267 -13.44 -0.47 -24.44
CA THR A 267 -12.54 -0.62 -23.30
C THR A 267 -13.19 -0.04 -22.05
N ILE A 268 -13.56 -0.88 -21.08
CA ILE A 268 -14.22 -0.46 -19.85
C ILE A 268 -13.18 0.20 -18.92
N ALA A 269 -13.43 1.42 -18.46
CA ALA A 269 -12.48 2.18 -17.63
C ALA A 269 -12.98 2.55 -16.23
N ARG A 270 -14.28 2.40 -15.99
CA ARG A 270 -14.90 2.60 -14.69
C ARG A 270 -16.05 1.64 -14.53
N VAL A 271 -16.15 1.02 -13.36
CA VAL A 271 -17.27 0.17 -12.98
C VAL A 271 -17.74 0.57 -11.58
N GLU A 272 -19.05 0.62 -11.41
CA GLU A 272 -19.71 0.76 -10.12
C GLU A 272 -20.66 -0.43 -9.91
N ILE A 273 -20.62 -1.02 -8.71
CA ILE A 273 -21.50 -2.12 -8.31
C ILE A 273 -22.30 -1.65 -7.10
N ASN A 274 -23.62 -1.53 -7.25
CA ASN A 274 -24.52 -0.93 -6.26
C ASN A 274 -24.04 0.44 -5.75
N GLY A 275 -23.45 1.24 -6.65
CA GLY A 275 -22.91 2.57 -6.32
C GLY A 275 -21.53 2.57 -5.67
N GLN A 276 -20.93 1.41 -5.40
CA GLN A 276 -19.54 1.32 -4.93
C GLN A 276 -18.57 1.31 -6.11
N ALA A 277 -17.53 2.14 -6.05
CA ALA A 277 -16.47 2.15 -7.05
C ALA A 277 -15.65 0.84 -7.00
N TYR A 278 -15.54 0.18 -8.14
CA TYR A 278 -14.76 -1.04 -8.30
C TYR A 278 -13.31 -0.70 -8.64
N ASP A 279 -12.35 -1.19 -7.84
CA ASP A 279 -10.91 -1.00 -8.12
C ASP A 279 -10.48 -1.84 -9.31
N MET A 280 -10.33 -1.24 -10.49
CA MET A 280 -9.91 -1.95 -11.69
C MET A 280 -8.41 -2.33 -11.69
N GLY A 281 -7.64 -1.89 -10.68
CA GLY A 281 -6.19 -1.98 -10.64
C GLY A 281 -5.54 -0.91 -11.51
N SER A 282 -4.47 -1.26 -12.22
CA SER A 282 -3.69 -0.31 -13.02
C SER A 282 -4.13 -0.20 -14.48
N TYR A 283 -5.19 -0.89 -14.90
CA TYR A 283 -5.56 -1.00 -16.31
C TYR A 283 -7.08 -1.00 -16.50
N ALA A 284 -7.52 -0.33 -17.56
CA ALA A 284 -8.87 -0.49 -18.08
C ALA A 284 -9.06 -1.91 -18.62
N THR A 285 -10.27 -2.46 -18.48
CA THR A 285 -10.58 -3.81 -18.95
C THR A 285 -10.83 -3.80 -20.46
N ARG A 286 -9.85 -4.31 -21.21
CA ARG A 286 -9.92 -4.43 -22.68
C ARG A 286 -10.88 -5.54 -23.11
N SER A 287 -11.39 -5.40 -24.34
CA SER A 287 -12.19 -6.44 -24.98
C SER A 287 -11.40 -7.74 -25.14
N VAL A 288 -12.05 -8.88 -24.86
CA VAL A 288 -11.52 -10.22 -25.12
C VAL A 288 -12.27 -10.97 -26.22
N LEU A 289 -13.22 -10.34 -26.92
CA LEU A 289 -14.04 -10.97 -27.99
C LEU A 289 -13.21 -11.66 -29.07
N SER A 290 -12.07 -11.08 -29.43
CA SER A 290 -11.19 -11.56 -30.52
C SER A 290 -9.79 -11.93 -30.03
N ARG A 291 -9.61 -12.12 -28.72
CA ARG A 291 -8.31 -12.38 -28.11
C ARG A 291 -8.24 -13.79 -27.55
N PRO A 292 -7.05 -14.41 -27.51
CA PRO A 292 -6.87 -15.66 -26.80
C PRO A 292 -7.26 -15.49 -25.34
N CYS A 293 -7.73 -16.59 -24.75
CA CYS A 293 -8.15 -16.64 -23.37
C CYS A 293 -7.00 -16.27 -22.45
N ASP A 294 -7.04 -15.06 -21.91
CA ASP A 294 -6.19 -14.65 -20.81
C ASP A 294 -7.02 -14.74 -19.53
N PRO A 295 -6.91 -15.82 -18.75
CA PRO A 295 -7.67 -15.97 -17.53
C PRO A 295 -7.16 -14.93 -16.53
N VAL A 296 -7.79 -13.76 -16.53
CA VAL A 296 -7.54 -12.73 -15.52
C VAL A 296 -7.93 -13.34 -14.18
N ARG A 297 -6.91 -13.63 -13.37
CA ARG A 297 -7.08 -14.06 -11.98
C ARG A 297 -7.04 -12.85 -11.09
N GLY A 298 -7.92 -12.86 -10.10
CA GLY A 298 -8.10 -11.75 -9.17
C GLY A 298 -9.30 -10.89 -9.53
N GLY A 299 -9.62 -10.03 -8.58
CA GLY A 299 -10.78 -9.17 -8.61
C GLY A 299 -10.67 -8.16 -7.50
N SER A 300 -11.76 -7.46 -7.25
CA SER A 300 -11.80 -6.41 -6.25
C SER A 300 -12.95 -6.66 -5.29
N PRO A 301 -12.70 -6.47 -3.99
CA PRO A 301 -13.73 -6.64 -2.97
C PRO A 301 -14.83 -5.59 -3.13
N VAL A 302 -16.06 -6.02 -2.87
CA VAL A 302 -17.25 -5.17 -2.76
C VAL A 302 -18.09 -5.67 -1.58
N LEU A 303 -18.69 -4.74 -0.82
CA LEU A 303 -19.55 -5.05 0.32
C LEU A 303 -21.02 -4.99 -0.09
N LEU A 304 -21.64 -6.14 -0.33
CA LEU A 304 -23.05 -6.22 -0.69
C LEU A 304 -23.66 -7.59 -0.37
N ASP A 305 -24.98 -7.61 -0.33
CA ASP A 305 -25.75 -8.85 -0.28
C ASP A 305 -25.93 -9.42 -1.69
N LEU A 306 -25.41 -10.63 -1.94
CA LEU A 306 -25.50 -11.31 -3.22
C LEU A 306 -26.87 -11.98 -3.45
N GLU A 307 -27.74 -11.99 -2.46
CA GLU A 307 -29.10 -12.51 -2.58
C GLU A 307 -30.07 -11.50 -3.21
N GLN A 308 -29.62 -10.26 -3.42
CA GLN A 308 -30.36 -9.23 -4.16
C GLN A 308 -29.76 -9.00 -5.57
N PRO A 309 -30.57 -8.60 -6.55
CA PRO A 309 -30.07 -8.20 -7.86
C PRO A 309 -29.08 -7.04 -7.74
N LEU A 310 -27.98 -7.13 -8.47
CA LEU A 310 -26.95 -6.09 -8.51
C LEU A 310 -27.32 -5.03 -9.55
N ARG A 311 -27.07 -3.77 -9.23
CA ARG A 311 -27.01 -2.67 -10.19
C ARG A 311 -25.57 -2.45 -10.59
N VAL A 312 -25.22 -2.81 -11.83
CA VAL A 312 -23.87 -2.63 -12.38
C VAL A 312 -23.90 -1.48 -13.36
N ARG A 313 -23.05 -0.47 -13.15
CA ARG A 313 -22.87 0.65 -14.06
C ARG A 313 -21.44 0.72 -14.55
N TRP A 314 -21.22 1.14 -15.78
CA TRP A 314 -19.86 1.28 -16.31
C TRP A 314 -19.73 2.39 -17.34
N GLN A 315 -18.50 2.84 -17.53
CA GLN A 315 -18.09 3.77 -18.59
C GLN A 315 -16.91 3.18 -19.37
N THR A 316 -16.75 3.64 -20.60
CA THR A 316 -15.69 3.20 -21.51
C THR A 316 -14.76 4.35 -21.86
N LEU A 317 -13.52 4.03 -22.27
CA LEU A 317 -12.55 5.03 -22.71
C LEU A 317 -13.00 5.73 -23.99
N GLU A 318 -13.74 5.03 -24.85
CA GLU A 318 -14.21 5.53 -26.13
C GLU A 318 -15.41 6.47 -26.00
N GLN A 319 -16.17 6.37 -24.90
CA GLN A 319 -17.32 7.23 -24.61
C GLN A 319 -17.27 7.75 -23.16
N PRO A 320 -16.29 8.61 -22.82
CA PRO A 320 -16.17 9.16 -21.47
C PRO A 320 -17.44 9.90 -21.06
N GLY A 321 -17.90 9.70 -19.82
CA GLY A 321 -19.08 10.38 -19.28
C GLY A 321 -20.42 9.70 -19.62
N ILE A 322 -20.47 8.81 -20.61
CA ILE A 322 -21.70 8.05 -20.93
C ILE A 322 -21.76 6.82 -20.03
N TRP A 323 -22.72 6.83 -19.11
CA TRP A 323 -23.00 5.69 -18.25
C TRP A 323 -23.85 4.64 -18.96
N ARG A 324 -23.40 3.39 -18.89
CA ARG A 324 -24.20 2.20 -19.19
C ARG A 324 -24.58 1.52 -17.89
N GLU A 325 -25.70 0.80 -17.89
CA GLU A 325 -26.26 0.19 -16.70
C GLU A 325 -26.95 -1.13 -17.02
N ALA A 326 -26.82 -2.10 -16.12
CA ALA A 326 -27.52 -3.37 -16.17
C ALA A 326 -27.90 -3.84 -14.76
N THR A 327 -29.01 -4.56 -14.67
CA THR A 327 -29.39 -5.32 -13.48
C THR A 327 -28.93 -6.76 -13.65
N VAL A 328 -28.22 -7.29 -12.65
CA VAL A 328 -27.56 -8.61 -12.73
C VAL A 328 -28.00 -9.49 -11.58
N ASN A 329 -28.59 -10.63 -11.90
CA ASN A 329 -28.90 -11.67 -10.91
C ASN A 329 -27.67 -12.58 -10.75
N VAL A 330 -27.15 -12.69 -9.53
CA VAL A 330 -26.05 -13.62 -9.26
C VAL A 330 -26.64 -14.99 -8.91
N PRO A 331 -26.37 -16.05 -9.69
CA PRO A 331 -26.93 -17.36 -9.42
C PRO A 331 -26.45 -17.88 -8.05
N ALA A 332 -27.38 -18.41 -7.25
CA ALA A 332 -27.05 -19.09 -6.01
C ALA A 332 -26.41 -20.46 -6.29
N PHE A 333 -25.62 -20.96 -5.35
CA PHE A 333 -25.18 -22.34 -5.40
C PHE A 333 -26.37 -23.27 -5.11
N SER A 334 -26.41 -24.46 -5.70
CA SER A 334 -27.36 -25.50 -5.30
C SER A 334 -27.06 -26.00 -3.88
N ALA A 335 -27.85 -26.94 -3.36
CA ALA A 335 -27.61 -27.53 -2.05
C ALA A 335 -26.16 -28.05 -1.94
N ALA A 336 -25.43 -27.61 -0.92
CA ALA A 336 -24.04 -28.02 -0.71
C ALA A 336 -23.97 -29.53 -0.47
N SER A 337 -23.11 -30.23 -1.22
CA SER A 337 -22.79 -31.63 -0.92
C SER A 337 -21.95 -31.72 0.36
N SER A 338 -21.86 -32.90 0.99
CA SER A 338 -21.00 -33.14 2.16
C SER A 338 -19.51 -32.87 1.93
N LYS A 339 -19.09 -32.67 0.67
CA LYS A 339 -17.72 -32.33 0.27
C LYS A 339 -17.47 -30.82 0.22
N ASP A 340 -18.49 -29.97 0.39
CA ASP A 340 -18.35 -28.52 0.49
C ASP A 340 -18.37 -28.11 1.97
N PRO A 341 -17.22 -27.74 2.57
CA PRO A 341 -17.17 -27.30 3.96
C PRO A 341 -17.84 -25.93 4.19
N GLY A 342 -18.34 -25.27 3.14
CA GLY A 342 -19.06 -23.98 3.22
C GLY A 342 -18.16 -22.79 3.54
N LYS A 343 -16.84 -22.99 3.65
CA LYS A 343 -15.85 -21.96 3.97
C LYS A 343 -15.18 -21.45 2.69
N GLY A 344 -15.04 -20.14 2.58
CA GLY A 344 -14.42 -19.48 1.44
C GLY A 344 -15.10 -18.17 1.07
N LEU A 345 -14.30 -17.16 0.73
CA LEU A 345 -14.81 -15.87 0.27
C LEU A 345 -15.60 -16.06 -1.03
N LEU A 346 -16.81 -15.48 -1.08
CA LEU A 346 -17.63 -15.55 -2.29
C LEU A 346 -16.96 -14.73 -3.39
N ARG A 347 -16.99 -15.26 -4.61
CA ARG A 347 -16.48 -14.59 -5.79
C ARG A 347 -17.54 -14.57 -6.88
N VAL A 348 -17.54 -13.49 -7.65
CA VAL A 348 -18.46 -13.29 -8.77
C VAL A 348 -17.67 -12.86 -9.98
N ARG A 349 -17.86 -13.55 -11.10
CA ARG A 349 -17.33 -13.10 -12.40
C ARG A 349 -18.45 -12.45 -13.19
N LEU A 350 -18.30 -11.17 -13.51
CA LEU A 350 -19.23 -10.41 -14.36
C LEU A 350 -18.78 -10.48 -15.81
N TYR A 351 -19.71 -10.81 -16.69
CA TYR A 351 -19.53 -10.89 -18.14
C TYR A 351 -20.30 -9.75 -18.80
N PHE A 352 -19.58 -8.79 -19.38
CA PHE A 352 -20.18 -7.66 -20.10
C PHE A 352 -20.35 -8.04 -21.57
N LEU A 353 -21.60 -8.12 -22.04
CA LEU A 353 -21.93 -8.68 -23.35
C LEU A 353 -22.07 -7.60 -24.44
N PRO A 354 -21.90 -7.96 -25.74
CA PRO A 354 -22.00 -7.00 -26.84
C PRO A 354 -23.34 -6.26 -26.94
N ASP A 355 -24.42 -6.88 -26.49
CA ASP A 355 -25.78 -6.33 -26.49
C ASP A 355 -26.03 -5.32 -25.36
N GLY A 356 -25.03 -5.07 -24.51
CA GLY A 356 -25.12 -4.15 -23.38
C GLY A 356 -25.71 -4.78 -22.11
N THR A 357 -25.99 -6.09 -22.11
CA THR A 357 -26.37 -6.81 -20.88
C THR A 357 -25.14 -7.26 -20.10
N VAL A 358 -25.34 -7.59 -18.82
CA VAL A 358 -24.31 -8.15 -17.95
C VAL A 358 -24.86 -9.41 -17.29
N THR A 359 -24.09 -10.50 -17.33
CA THR A 359 -24.42 -11.76 -16.66
C THR A 359 -23.33 -12.16 -15.67
N ALA A 360 -23.63 -13.05 -14.74
CA ALA A 360 -22.74 -13.37 -13.63
C ALA A 360 -22.58 -14.88 -13.43
N GLU A 361 -21.37 -15.29 -13.07
CA GLU A 361 -21.07 -16.61 -12.51
C GLU A 361 -20.65 -16.44 -11.04
N ARG A 362 -21.25 -17.21 -10.14
CA ARG A 362 -20.84 -17.30 -8.74
C ARG A 362 -19.85 -18.43 -8.58
N TYR A 363 -18.74 -18.19 -7.90
CA TYR A 363 -17.75 -19.22 -7.60
C TYR A 363 -17.07 -19.02 -6.25
N ARG A 364 -16.46 -20.08 -5.73
CA ARG A 364 -15.72 -20.09 -4.46
C ARG A 364 -14.50 -20.99 -4.61
N GLU A 365 -13.37 -20.53 -4.09
CA GLU A 365 -12.20 -21.39 -3.87
C GLU A 365 -12.28 -21.97 -2.46
N ILE A 366 -12.01 -23.26 -2.34
CA ILE A 366 -12.11 -24.00 -1.09
C ILE A 366 -10.77 -24.67 -0.88
N ARG A 367 -10.08 -24.29 0.20
CA ARG A 367 -8.80 -24.89 0.59
C ARG A 367 -8.99 -25.83 1.77
N VAL A 368 -8.71 -27.11 1.59
CA VAL A 368 -8.78 -28.13 2.65
C VAL A 368 -7.50 -28.93 2.67
N ARG A 369 -6.76 -28.89 3.80
CA ARG A 369 -5.52 -29.67 3.99
C ARG A 369 -4.48 -29.51 2.85
N GLY A 370 -4.40 -28.30 2.28
CA GLY A 370 -3.48 -27.99 1.18
C GLY A 370 -4.02 -28.32 -0.23
N GLU A 371 -5.17 -28.99 -0.36
CA GLU A 371 -5.84 -29.17 -1.64
C GLU A 371 -6.75 -27.97 -1.96
N LEU A 372 -6.73 -27.53 -3.22
CA LEU A 372 -7.62 -26.49 -3.73
C LEU A 372 -8.75 -27.12 -4.55
N SER A 373 -9.98 -26.75 -4.25
CA SER A 373 -11.15 -27.07 -5.06
C SER A 373 -11.91 -25.80 -5.41
N VAL A 374 -12.61 -25.80 -6.53
CA VAL A 374 -13.46 -24.69 -6.97
C VAL A 374 -14.89 -25.17 -7.06
N ARG A 375 -15.81 -24.43 -6.45
CA ARG A 375 -17.25 -24.59 -6.69
C ARG A 375 -17.71 -23.42 -7.54
N ALA A 376 -18.43 -23.68 -8.62
CA ALA A 376 -18.89 -22.64 -9.53
C ALA A 376 -20.29 -22.96 -10.07
N THR A 377 -21.10 -21.93 -10.31
CA THR A 377 -22.41 -22.10 -10.97
C THR A 377 -22.31 -22.38 -12.46
N GLY A 378 -21.12 -22.17 -13.05
CA GLY A 378 -20.82 -22.39 -14.45
C GLY A 378 -20.99 -21.15 -15.33
N LEU A 379 -20.39 -21.21 -16.52
CA LEU A 379 -20.44 -20.14 -17.52
C LEU A 379 -21.90 -19.89 -17.98
N PRO A 380 -22.44 -18.68 -17.82
CA PRO A 380 -23.81 -18.38 -18.23
C PRO A 380 -24.04 -18.60 -19.73
N ALA A 381 -25.21 -19.12 -20.12
CA ALA A 381 -25.53 -19.44 -21.51
C ALA A 381 -25.37 -18.23 -22.46
N ALA A 382 -25.76 -17.04 -22.01
CA ALA A 382 -25.59 -15.81 -22.79
C ALA A 382 -24.10 -15.47 -23.05
N ALA A 383 -23.20 -15.81 -22.13
CA ALA A 383 -21.77 -15.60 -22.30
C ALA A 383 -21.12 -16.70 -23.18
N GLN A 384 -21.65 -17.94 -23.17
CA GLN A 384 -21.13 -19.06 -23.98
C GLN A 384 -21.07 -18.72 -25.48
N ALA A 385 -22.04 -17.94 -25.98
CA ALA A 385 -22.07 -17.50 -27.38
C ALA A 385 -20.90 -16.58 -27.77
N HIS A 386 -20.20 -16.00 -26.78
CA HIS A 386 -19.21 -14.94 -26.98
C HIS A 386 -17.82 -15.30 -26.47
N THR A 387 -17.63 -16.45 -25.81
CA THR A 387 -16.31 -16.86 -25.31
C THR A 387 -16.09 -18.37 -25.39
N GLY A 388 -14.93 -18.76 -25.92
CA GLY A 388 -14.41 -20.12 -25.83
C GLY A 388 -13.62 -20.41 -24.55
N CYS A 389 -13.47 -19.41 -23.67
CA CYS A 389 -12.58 -19.45 -22.51
C CYS A 389 -13.17 -20.10 -21.27
N GLY A 390 -14.30 -20.81 -21.39
CA GLY A 390 -15.01 -21.41 -20.27
C GLY A 390 -15.38 -20.41 -19.16
N GLY A 391 -15.79 -20.95 -18.02
CA GLY A 391 -16.16 -20.17 -16.83
C GLY A 391 -14.96 -19.87 -15.91
N ALA A 392 -15.25 -19.51 -14.66
CA ALA A 392 -14.28 -19.21 -13.62
C ALA A 392 -13.26 -20.33 -13.41
N TYR A 393 -13.66 -21.60 -13.61
CA TYR A 393 -12.78 -22.77 -13.47
C TYR A 393 -11.73 -22.93 -14.58
N PHE A 394 -11.95 -22.35 -15.77
CA PHE A 394 -11.09 -22.59 -16.93
C PHE A 394 -9.63 -22.21 -16.69
N GLY A 395 -9.39 -21.22 -15.83
CA GLY A 395 -8.05 -20.76 -15.50
C GLY A 395 -7.24 -21.71 -14.63
N TYR A 396 -7.84 -22.73 -13.99
CA TYR A 396 -7.15 -23.60 -13.03
C TYR A 396 -6.52 -24.84 -13.70
N ASN A 397 -5.45 -25.36 -13.11
CA ASN A 397 -4.86 -26.62 -13.58
C ASN A 397 -5.77 -27.80 -13.12
N PRO A 398 -6.41 -28.53 -14.06
CA PRO A 398 -7.34 -29.60 -13.69
C PRO A 398 -6.67 -30.81 -13.04
N GLN A 399 -5.34 -30.93 -13.11
CA GLN A 399 -4.59 -31.99 -12.44
C GLN A 399 -4.41 -31.73 -10.95
N THR A 400 -4.45 -30.46 -10.52
CA THR A 400 -4.18 -30.06 -9.13
C THR A 400 -5.37 -29.40 -8.44
N VAL A 401 -6.39 -28.99 -9.21
CA VAL A 401 -7.59 -28.34 -8.71
C VAL A 401 -8.82 -29.10 -9.16
N LYS A 402 -9.72 -29.42 -8.21
CA LYS A 402 -10.96 -30.15 -8.49
C LYS A 402 -12.12 -29.17 -8.67
N LEU A 403 -12.90 -29.34 -9.73
CA LEU A 403 -14.21 -28.70 -9.86
C LEU A 403 -15.24 -29.50 -9.05
N LEU A 404 -15.87 -28.86 -8.07
CA LEU A 404 -16.98 -29.42 -7.33
C LEU A 404 -18.29 -29.15 -8.10
N GLY A 405 -19.22 -30.09 -8.02
CA GLY A 405 -20.56 -29.90 -8.57
C GLY A 405 -21.24 -28.68 -7.96
N ASN A 406 -21.94 -27.91 -8.80
CA ASN A 406 -22.90 -26.94 -8.30
C ASN A 406 -24.01 -27.66 -7.56
#